data_AF-A0A6V7YAL5-F1
#
_entry.id   AF-A0A6V7YAL5-F1
#
_cell.length_a   1.000
_cell.length_b   1.000
_cell.length_c   1.000
_cell.angle_alpha   90.00
_cell.angle_beta   90.00
_cell.angle_gamma   90.00
#
_symmetry.space_group_name_H-M   'P 1'
#
loop_
_entity.id
_entity.type
_entity.pdbx_description
1 polymer ?
#
loop_
_entity_poly.entity_id
_entity_poly.type
_entity_poly.pdbx_seq_one_letter_code
_entity_poly.pdbx_strand_id
1 'polypeptide(L)' 'MGSPMARKAILGGICVDTGQNLGQPLTSLVHTFIGVAGANRDAEPLCKLLSWAEPCNQINGISCNSAFLRDINSV' A
#
# COMPACT_ATOMS: atom_id res chain seq x y z
N MET A 1 -6.15 3.20 -5.89
CA MET A 1 -4.90 3.08 -5.10
C MET A 1 -4.54 4.29 -4.22
N GLY A 2 -5.36 5.36 -4.13
CA GLY A 2 -4.98 6.57 -3.37
C GLY A 2 -4.67 6.35 -1.87
N SER A 3 -5.52 5.62 -1.14
CA SER A 3 -5.34 5.38 0.31
C SER A 3 -4.03 4.64 0.63
N PRO A 4 -3.69 3.51 -0.02
CA PRO A 4 -2.39 2.86 0.18
C PRO A 4 -1.18 3.75 -0.16
N MET A 5 -1.26 4.57 -1.21
CA MET A 5 -0.19 5.51 -1.57
C MET A 5 -0.01 6.60 -0.51
N ALA A 6 -1.10 7.18 0.00
CA ALA A 6 -1.05 8.15 1.10
C ALA A 6 -0.47 7.52 2.37
N ARG A 7 -0.84 6.27 2.69
CA ARG A 7 -0.24 5.54 3.81
C ARG A 7 1.27 5.31 3.61
N LYS A 8 1.73 4.96 2.41
CA LYS A 8 3.19 4.85 2.13
C LYS A 8 3.91 6.19 2.33
N ALA A 9 3.33 7.30 1.90
CA ALA A 9 3.91 8.62 2.12
C ALA A 9 3.98 9.01 3.61
N ILE A 10 3.01 8.61 4.43
CA ILE A 10 3.01 8.82 5.88
C ILE A 10 4.04 7.92 6.59
N LEU A 11 4.18 6.67 6.15
CA LEU A 11 5.15 5.71 6.71
C LEU A 11 6.60 5.98 6.27
N GLY A 12 6.80 6.58 5.10
CA GLY A 12 8.12 6.89 4.56
C GLY A 12 8.93 5.63 4.18
N GLY A 13 10.24 5.71 4.41
CA GLY A 13 11.18 4.63 4.11
C GLY A 13 11.44 4.46 2.60
N ILE A 14 11.89 3.26 2.20
CA ILE A 14 12.21 2.96 0.80
C ILE A 14 10.93 2.56 0.03
N CYS A 15 10.70 3.15 -1.14
CA CYS A 15 9.69 2.69 -2.07
C CYS A 15 10.13 1.37 -2.72
N VAL A 16 9.33 0.31 -2.53
CA VAL A 16 9.60 -1.02 -3.11
C VAL A 16 9.53 -1.04 -4.64
N ASP A 17 8.81 -0.09 -5.25
CA ASP A 17 8.61 -0.01 -6.70
C ASP A 17 9.79 0.66 -7.43
N THR A 18 10.47 1.62 -6.77
CA THR A 18 11.47 2.51 -7.40
C THR A 18 12.82 2.55 -6.68
N GLY A 19 12.93 1.97 -5.49
CA GLY A 19 14.10 2.09 -4.61
C GLY A 19 14.31 3.50 -4.01
N GLN A 20 13.42 4.46 -4.30
CA GLN A 20 13.55 5.84 -3.82
C GLN A 20 13.32 5.92 -2.31
N ASN A 21 14.15 6.70 -1.62
CA ASN A 21 13.97 6.97 -0.20
C ASN A 21 12.99 8.14 -0.01
N LEU A 22 11.84 7.88 0.61
CA LEU A 22 10.81 8.89 0.93
C LEU A 22 11.14 9.69 2.20
N GLY A 23 12.22 9.34 2.91
CA GLY A 23 12.61 9.97 4.18
C GLY A 23 12.02 9.27 5.40
N GLN A 24 12.05 9.97 6.53
CA GLN A 24 11.53 9.47 7.81
C GLN A 24 10.00 9.46 7.85
N PRO A 25 9.37 8.61 8.69
CA PRO A 25 7.92 8.59 8.86
C PRO A 25 7.37 9.94 9.33
N LEU A 26 6.24 10.36 8.77
CA LEU A 26 5.51 11.58 9.16
C LEU A 26 4.56 11.34 10.35
N THR A 27 4.70 10.23 11.07
CA THR A 27 3.81 9.81 12.17
C THR A 27 3.86 10.75 13.39
N SER A 28 4.90 11.58 13.51
CA SER A 28 4.97 12.68 14.49
C SER A 28 4.11 13.90 14.11
N LEU A 29 3.76 14.04 12.84
CA LEU A 29 2.94 15.14 12.30
C LEU A 29 1.51 14.69 11.97
N VAL A 30 1.31 13.41 11.64
CA VAL A 30 0.03 12.81 11.27
C VAL A 30 -0.45 11.87 12.37
N HIS A 31 -1.25 12.39 13.30
CA HIS A 31 -1.83 11.61 14.41
C HIS A 31 -2.86 10.57 13.93
N THR A 32 -3.62 10.85 12.89
CA THR A 32 -4.69 9.95 12.40
C THR A 32 -4.89 10.09 10.90
N PHE A 33 -4.95 8.96 10.22
CA PHE A 33 -5.25 8.86 8.79
C PHE A 33 -6.43 7.91 8.59
N ILE A 34 -7.44 8.34 7.82
CA ILE A 34 -8.66 7.57 7.53
C ILE A 34 -8.81 7.44 6.02
N GLY A 35 -8.72 6.21 5.52
CA GLY A 35 -8.95 5.89 4.12
C GLY A 35 -10.30 5.19 3.92
N VAL A 36 -11.30 5.89 3.38
CA VAL A 36 -12.63 5.33 3.07
C VAL A 36 -12.59 4.60 1.73
N ALA A 37 -13.16 3.39 1.65
CA ALA A 37 -13.18 2.53 0.46
C ALA A 37 -11.80 2.29 -0.20
N GLY A 38 -10.71 2.43 0.58
CA GLY A 38 -9.34 2.22 0.13
C GLY A 38 -8.97 0.74 0.09
N ALA A 39 -8.16 0.35 -0.91
CA ALA A 39 -7.60 -0.99 -1.03
C ALA A 39 -6.48 -1.25 0.02
N ASN A 40 -6.84 -1.18 1.31
CA ASN A 40 -5.93 -1.31 2.45
C ASN A 40 -5.80 -2.79 2.89
N ARG A 41 -5.41 -3.05 4.15
CA ARG A 41 -5.16 -4.40 4.71
C ARG A 41 -6.24 -5.42 4.35
N ASP A 42 -7.51 -5.04 4.44
CA ASP A 42 -8.67 -5.93 4.26
C ASP A 42 -9.18 -6.01 2.81
N ALA A 43 -8.42 -5.51 1.83
CA ALA A 43 -8.75 -5.64 0.40
C ALA A 43 -8.39 -7.02 -0.19
N GLU A 44 -7.59 -7.82 0.54
CA GLU A 44 -7.15 -9.15 0.15
C GLU A 44 -8.29 -10.10 -0.31
N PRO A 45 -9.44 -10.20 0.40
CA PRO A 45 -10.53 -11.08 -0.03
C PRO A 45 -11.16 -10.63 -1.36
N LEU A 46 -11.23 -9.32 -1.60
CA LEU A 46 -11.76 -8.74 -2.83
C LEU A 46 -10.83 -9.02 -4.02
N CYS A 47 -9.50 -8.91 -3.83
CA CYS A 47 -8.51 -9.35 -4.82
C CYS A 47 -8.63 -10.85 -5.12
N LYS A 48 -8.79 -11.70 -4.10
CA LYS A 48 -8.89 -13.15 -4.30
C LYS A 48 -10.13 -13.50 -5.14
N LEU A 49 -11.26 -12.84 -4.89
CA LEU A 49 -12.48 -12.99 -5.68
C LEU A 49 -12.32 -12.55 -7.14
N LEU A 50 -11.48 -11.56 -7.41
CA LEU A 50 -11.22 -10.99 -8.74
C LEU A 50 -9.92 -11.51 -9.38
N SER A 51 -9.29 -12.55 -8.81
CA SER A 51 -7.99 -13.07 -9.25
C SER A 51 -7.99 -13.67 -10.67
N TRP A 52 -9.16 -13.95 -11.24
CA TRP A 52 -9.35 -14.35 -12.63
C TRP A 52 -9.17 -13.19 -13.63
N ALA A 53 -9.18 -11.95 -13.16
CA ALA A 53 -8.93 -10.76 -13.97
C ALA A 53 -7.48 -10.27 -13.75
N GLU A 54 -6.54 -10.81 -14.53
CA GLU A 54 -5.21 -10.20 -14.65
C GLU A 54 -5.35 -8.78 -15.24
N PRO A 55 -4.72 -7.74 -14.64
CA PRO A 55 -3.28 -7.69 -14.43
C PRO A 55 -2.88 -7.18 -13.04
N CYS A 56 -2.94 -8.06 -12.04
CA CYS A 56 -2.43 -7.81 -10.69
C CYS A 56 -0.88 -7.87 -10.66
N ASN A 57 -0.22 -6.76 -10.99
CA ASN A 57 1.24 -6.64 -10.93
C ASN A 57 1.75 -6.89 -9.49
N GLN A 58 2.75 -7.77 -9.33
CA GLN A 58 3.30 -8.19 -8.03
C GLN A 58 4.26 -7.18 -7.38
N ILE A 59 4.54 -6.05 -8.03
CA ILE A 59 5.37 -4.96 -7.49
C ILE A 59 4.47 -3.89 -6.88
N ASN A 60 3.62 -3.26 -7.70
CA ASN A 60 2.74 -2.17 -7.29
C ASN A 60 1.50 -2.68 -6.53
N GLY A 61 0.79 -1.80 -5.82
CA GLY A 61 -0.33 -2.20 -4.97
C GLY A 61 -1.60 -2.71 -5.66
N ILE A 62 -1.56 -3.06 -6.95
CA ILE A 62 -2.70 -3.63 -7.68
C ILE A 62 -2.83 -5.14 -7.42
N SER A 63 -1.74 -5.86 -7.13
CA SER A 63 -1.82 -7.22 -6.55
C SER A 63 -1.91 -7.18 -5.03
N CYS A 64 -2.79 -7.97 -4.43
CA CYS A 64 -2.84 -8.10 -2.97
C CYS A 64 -1.63 -8.82 -2.35
N ASN A 65 -0.87 -9.58 -3.12
CA ASN A 65 0.44 -10.12 -2.69
C ASN A 65 1.62 -9.24 -3.16
N SER A 66 1.35 -8.01 -3.61
CA SER A 66 2.39 -7.11 -4.10
C SER A 66 3.47 -6.82 -3.07
N ALA A 67 4.67 -6.47 -3.54
CA ALA A 67 5.71 -5.90 -2.70
C ALA A 67 5.18 -4.65 -1.96
N PHE A 68 4.47 -3.76 -2.67
CA PHE A 68 3.89 -2.55 -2.11
C PHE A 68 2.88 -2.79 -0.97
N LEU A 69 1.90 -3.68 -1.16
CA LEU A 69 0.91 -3.94 -0.09
C LEU A 69 1.52 -4.74 1.08
N ARG A 70 2.55 -5.55 0.86
CA ARG A 70 3.29 -6.20 1.95
C ARG A 70 4.13 -5.21 2.75
N ASP A 71 4.83 -4.29 2.08
CA ASP A 71 5.61 -3.23 2.71
C ASP A 71 4.75 -2.38 3.65
N ILE A 72 3.68 -1.76 3.17
CA ILE A 72 2.85 -0.88 4.01
C ILE A 72 2.11 -1.62 5.14
N ASN A 73 1.90 -2.94 5.03
CA ASN A 73 1.21 -3.75 6.04
C ASN A 73 2.16 -4.51 6.99
N SER A 74 3.47 -4.34 6.84
CA SER A 74 4.51 -4.92 7.71
C SER A 74 4.64 -4.21 9.08
N VAL A 75 3.96 -3.07 9.23
CA VAL A 75 3.78 -2.25 10.43
C VAL A 75 2.32 -2.18 10.87
#